data_AF-A0A453PAM8-F1
#
_entry.id   AF-A0A453PAM8-F1
#
_cell.length_a   1.000
_cell.length_b   1.000
_cell.length_c   1.000
_cell.angle_alpha   90.00
_cell.angle_beta   90.00
_cell.angle_gamma   90.00
#
_symmetry.space_group_name_H-M   'P 1'
#
loop_
_entity.id
_entity.type
_entity.pdbx_description
1 polymer ?
#
loop_
_entity_poly.entity_id
_entity_poly.type
_entity_poly.pdbx_seq_one_letter_code
_entity_poly.pdbx_strand_id
1 'polypeptide(L)'
;RVVTFLPRVRPQILNPFPMAAAAGATSPKRLRVYSSAAGDADSSNGAGNGRRVGTHNGSFHCDEALGCFLIRLTSQFAGADVVRTRDSQILDSLEAVLDVGGVYDPSRHRYDHHQKGFNEVFGHGFNTKLSSAGLVYKHFGKEIIAKELQLNEEHEDVHRVYLAIYKSFVEALDAIDNGINQYDTEQTPKYVNNTHLSSRVGRLNPDWTDPDQSPEKENAAFQQAMALAGSEFMEV
;
A
#
# COMPACT_ATOMS: atom_id res chain seq x y z
N ARG A 1 56.94 -15.82 -31.48
CA ARG A 1 56.45 -15.77 -30.08
C ARG A 1 55.09 -16.46 -30.05
N VAL A 2 55.05 -17.68 -29.52
CA VAL A 2 53.84 -18.50 -29.43
C VAL A 2 53.03 -18.01 -28.23
N VAL A 3 51.74 -17.72 -28.43
CA VAL A 3 50.80 -17.29 -27.38
C VAL A 3 50.06 -18.53 -26.90
N THR A 4 50.41 -19.02 -25.72
CA THR A 4 49.71 -20.10 -25.02
C THR A 4 48.60 -19.50 -24.15
N PHE A 5 47.35 -19.84 -24.46
CA PHE A 5 46.19 -19.55 -23.63
C PHE A 5 46.14 -20.51 -22.43
N LEU A 6 46.17 -19.96 -21.22
CA LEU A 6 45.83 -20.69 -19.98
C LEU A 6 44.37 -20.35 -19.61
N PRO A 7 43.49 -21.34 -19.40
CA PRO A 7 42.12 -21.07 -18.97
C PRO A 7 42.09 -20.72 -17.47
N ARG A 8 41.46 -19.59 -17.15
CA ARG A 8 41.18 -19.15 -15.78
C ARG A 8 40.01 -19.98 -15.22
N VAL A 9 40.27 -20.69 -14.12
CA VAL A 9 39.28 -21.43 -13.33
C VAL A 9 38.34 -20.45 -12.63
N ARG A 10 37.02 -20.64 -12.75
CA ARG A 10 35.99 -19.88 -12.01
C ARG A 10 35.92 -20.38 -10.56
N PRO A 11 35.79 -19.51 -9.55
CA PRO A 11 35.52 -19.95 -8.19
C PRO A 11 34.06 -20.43 -8.07
N GLN A 12 33.87 -21.60 -7.46
CA GLN A 12 32.57 -22.13 -7.07
C GLN A 12 32.07 -21.37 -5.85
N ILE A 13 30.92 -20.72 -5.98
CA ILE A 13 30.16 -20.19 -4.83
C ILE A 13 29.31 -21.35 -4.32
N LEU A 14 29.62 -21.85 -3.13
CA LEU A 14 28.76 -22.75 -2.38
C LEU A 14 27.53 -21.99 -1.87
N ASN A 15 26.34 -22.39 -2.32
CA ASN A 15 25.08 -22.07 -1.64
C ASN A 15 24.84 -23.13 -0.56
N PRO A 16 24.70 -22.79 0.73
CA PRO A 16 24.27 -23.73 1.74
C PRO A 16 22.82 -23.44 2.15
N PHE A 17 21.84 -24.00 1.44
CA PHE A 17 20.52 -24.24 2.02
C PHE A 17 19.93 -25.53 1.44
N PRO A 18 19.63 -26.55 2.27
CA PRO A 18 18.99 -27.77 1.81
C PRO A 18 17.50 -27.53 1.56
N MET A 19 17.05 -27.87 0.35
CA MET A 19 15.62 -28.00 0.03
C MET A 19 15.08 -29.27 0.70
N ALA A 20 14.29 -29.08 1.76
CA ALA A 20 13.37 -30.12 2.24
C ALA A 20 12.04 -29.99 1.47
N ALA A 21 11.70 -31.03 0.73
CA ALA A 21 10.41 -31.18 0.07
C ALA A 21 9.32 -31.44 1.12
N ALA A 22 8.34 -30.55 1.21
CA ALA A 22 7.07 -30.81 1.90
C ALA A 22 5.95 -30.88 0.84
N ALA A 23 5.40 -32.07 0.70
CA ALA A 23 4.24 -32.37 -0.13
C ALA A 23 2.95 -31.92 0.57
N GLY A 24 2.02 -31.33 -0.19
CA GLY A 24 0.65 -31.07 0.27
C GLY A 24 0.08 -29.70 -0.09
N ALA A 25 0.15 -29.29 -1.36
CA ALA A 25 -0.54 -28.07 -1.81
C ALA A 25 -2.03 -28.36 -2.02
N THR A 26 -2.87 -28.05 -1.03
CA THR A 26 -4.31 -27.86 -1.25
C THR A 26 -4.53 -26.55 -1.98
N SER A 27 -5.29 -26.57 -3.09
CA SER A 27 -5.60 -25.40 -3.91
C SER A 27 -6.08 -24.21 -3.06
N PRO A 28 -5.62 -22.98 -3.35
CA PRO A 28 -6.15 -21.80 -2.67
C PRO A 28 -7.62 -21.65 -3.06
N LYS A 29 -8.49 -21.58 -2.06
CA LYS A 29 -9.90 -21.23 -2.24
C LYS A 29 -9.93 -19.83 -2.84
N ARG A 30 -10.50 -19.74 -4.05
CA ARG A 30 -10.75 -18.53 -4.82
C ARG A 30 -11.28 -17.42 -3.89
N LEU A 31 -10.49 -16.36 -3.71
CA LEU A 31 -10.81 -15.20 -2.89
C LEU A 31 -12.15 -14.58 -3.28
N ARG A 32 -12.93 -14.21 -2.26
CA ARG A 32 -14.19 -13.48 -2.40
C ARG A 32 -13.83 -12.07 -2.86
N VAL A 33 -13.97 -11.81 -4.16
CA VAL A 33 -13.79 -10.49 -4.76
C VAL A 33 -14.68 -9.50 -4.00
N TYR A 34 -14.08 -8.53 -3.31
CA TYR A 34 -14.79 -7.40 -2.74
C TYR A 34 -15.17 -6.44 -3.87
N SER A 35 -16.21 -6.79 -4.62
CA SER A 35 -16.85 -5.88 -5.57
C SER A 35 -17.87 -5.02 -4.83
N SER A 36 -17.54 -3.77 -4.53
CA SER A 36 -18.57 -2.75 -4.33
C SER A 36 -18.86 -2.12 -5.69
N ALA A 37 -19.82 -2.71 -6.42
CA ALA A 37 -20.38 -2.08 -7.62
C ALA A 37 -21.45 -1.07 -7.19
N ALA A 38 -21.42 0.11 -7.82
CA ALA A 38 -22.43 1.14 -7.67
C ALA A 38 -23.73 0.77 -8.41
N GLY A 39 -24.87 1.12 -7.82
CA GLY A 39 -26.18 1.18 -8.49
C GLY A 39 -27.23 0.22 -7.93
N ASP A 40 -27.95 0.63 -6.88
CA ASP A 40 -29.40 0.88 -6.90
C ASP A 40 -29.95 0.97 -5.48
N ALA A 41 -30.89 1.90 -5.30
CA ALA A 41 -31.55 2.18 -4.05
C ALA A 41 -32.45 1.00 -3.63
N ASP A 42 -31.92 0.11 -2.78
CA ASP A 42 -32.76 -0.65 -1.85
C ASP A 42 -32.03 -0.86 -0.51
N SER A 43 -32.73 -0.45 0.54
CA SER A 43 -32.18 -0.21 1.87
C SER A 43 -32.26 -1.48 2.73
N SER A 44 -31.30 -2.41 2.58
CA SER A 44 -30.81 -3.28 3.67
C SER A 44 -30.00 -4.50 3.16
N ASN A 45 -28.71 -4.32 2.84
CA ASN A 45 -27.64 -5.28 3.20
C ASN A 45 -26.30 -4.84 2.60
N GLY A 46 -25.38 -4.38 3.45
CA GLY A 46 -24.03 -3.95 3.06
C GLY A 46 -23.58 -2.63 3.69
N ALA A 47 -24.25 -2.16 4.76
CA ALA A 47 -23.80 -0.98 5.47
C ALA A 47 -22.40 -1.24 6.05
N GLY A 48 -21.43 -0.40 5.70
CA GLY A 48 -20.22 -0.25 6.51
C GLY A 48 -20.62 -0.04 7.98
N ASN A 49 -19.70 -0.25 8.91
CA ASN A 49 -19.99 -0.14 10.35
C ASN A 49 -20.36 1.29 10.85
N GLY A 50 -20.77 2.18 9.94
CA GLY A 50 -21.09 3.59 10.15
C GLY A 50 -19.86 4.50 10.17
N ARG A 51 -18.64 3.95 10.14
CA ARG A 51 -17.41 4.75 10.17
C ARG A 51 -17.02 5.22 8.77
N ARG A 52 -16.36 6.37 8.77
CA ARG A 52 -15.90 7.07 7.58
C ARG A 52 -14.42 7.40 7.71
N VAL A 53 -13.71 7.22 6.61
CA VAL A 53 -12.28 7.51 6.49
C VAL A 53 -12.09 8.61 5.46
N GLY A 54 -11.42 9.68 5.87
CA GLY A 54 -11.09 10.82 5.02
C GLY A 54 -9.79 10.60 4.23
N THR A 55 -9.78 11.02 2.98
CA THR A 55 -8.54 11.31 2.22
C THR A 55 -8.79 12.52 1.31
N HIS A 56 -7.78 13.01 0.60
CA HIS A 56 -7.98 14.13 -0.30
C HIS A 56 -8.74 13.75 -1.59
N ASN A 57 -9.44 14.73 -2.16
CA ASN A 57 -10.01 14.67 -3.52
C ASN A 57 -8.99 15.13 -4.57
N GLY A 58 -9.38 15.21 -5.85
CA GLY A 58 -8.50 15.54 -6.96
C GLY A 58 -7.64 14.35 -7.42
N SER A 59 -6.52 14.65 -8.06
CA SER A 59 -5.53 13.64 -8.45
C SER A 59 -5.10 12.83 -7.23
N PHE A 60 -5.03 11.51 -7.40
CA PHE A 60 -4.67 10.55 -6.37
C PHE A 60 -3.41 9.77 -6.71
N HIS A 61 -2.75 9.27 -5.67
CA HIS A 61 -1.56 8.47 -5.71
C HIS A 61 -1.85 7.04 -5.23
N CYS A 62 -0.77 6.29 -5.05
CA CYS A 62 -0.86 4.89 -4.68
C CYS A 62 -0.92 4.69 -3.18
N ASP A 63 -0.36 5.61 -2.42
CA ASP A 63 -0.22 5.46 -0.98
C ASP A 63 -1.57 5.69 -0.27
N GLU A 64 -2.35 6.70 -0.63
CA GLU A 64 -3.67 6.90 -0.06
C GLU A 64 -4.68 5.88 -0.61
N ALA A 65 -4.53 5.43 -1.86
CA ALA A 65 -5.31 4.32 -2.41
C ALA A 65 -5.08 3.01 -1.63
N LEU A 66 -3.80 2.65 -1.38
CA LEU A 66 -3.46 1.46 -0.60
C LEU A 66 -3.83 1.66 0.88
N GLY A 67 -3.53 2.82 1.47
CA GLY A 67 -3.84 3.13 2.86
C GLY A 67 -5.34 3.02 3.16
N CYS A 68 -6.19 3.57 2.29
CA CYS A 68 -7.65 3.41 2.40
C CYS A 68 -8.09 1.95 2.22
N PHE A 69 -7.41 1.15 1.41
CA PHE A 69 -7.71 -0.28 1.31
C PHE A 69 -7.32 -1.03 2.59
N LEU A 70 -6.09 -0.83 3.09
CA LEU A 70 -5.56 -1.51 4.28
C LEU A 70 -6.37 -1.19 5.53
N ILE A 71 -6.70 0.08 5.78
CA ILE A 71 -7.44 0.45 6.98
C ILE A 71 -8.82 -0.23 7.01
N ARG A 72 -9.45 -0.48 5.84
CA ARG A 72 -10.73 -1.18 5.73
C ARG A 72 -10.65 -2.69 6.00
N LEU A 73 -9.47 -3.27 6.10
CA LEU A 73 -9.25 -4.65 6.55
C LEU A 73 -9.15 -4.78 8.08
N THR A 74 -8.98 -3.66 8.78
CA THR A 74 -8.95 -3.62 10.25
C THR A 74 -10.33 -3.90 10.85
N SER A 75 -10.37 -4.32 12.11
CA SER A 75 -11.61 -4.63 12.82
C SER A 75 -12.37 -3.34 13.09
N GLN A 76 -11.60 -2.29 13.39
CA GLN A 76 -12.11 -0.98 13.73
C GLN A 76 -12.79 -0.29 12.54
N PHE A 77 -12.21 -0.38 11.34
CA PHE A 77 -12.70 0.32 10.15
C PHE A 77 -13.20 -0.64 9.06
N ALA A 78 -13.56 -1.86 9.44
CA ALA A 78 -14.08 -2.88 8.53
C ALA A 78 -15.21 -2.32 7.65
N GLY A 79 -14.94 -2.25 6.34
CA GLY A 79 -15.92 -1.75 5.36
C GLY A 79 -16.28 -0.27 5.50
N ALA A 80 -15.47 0.55 6.20
CA ALA A 80 -15.71 1.99 6.33
C ALA A 80 -15.86 2.68 4.97
N ASP A 81 -16.69 3.72 4.94
CA ASP A 81 -16.89 4.54 3.74
C ASP A 81 -15.72 5.50 3.56
N VAL A 82 -15.29 5.69 2.31
CA VAL A 82 -14.20 6.62 1.99
C VAL A 82 -14.80 7.96 1.56
N VAL A 83 -14.41 9.03 2.27
CA VAL A 83 -14.80 10.40 1.99
C VAL A 83 -13.59 11.14 1.42
N ARG A 84 -13.69 11.63 0.18
CA ARG A 84 -12.61 12.37 -0.48
C ARG A 84 -12.87 13.87 -0.42
N THR A 85 -12.07 14.61 0.36
CA THR A 85 -12.22 16.06 0.57
C THR A 85 -10.95 16.68 1.16
N ARG A 86 -10.77 17.99 0.99
CA ARG A 86 -9.78 18.81 1.72
C ARG A 86 -10.42 19.77 2.73
N ASP A 87 -11.73 19.71 2.91
CA ASP A 87 -12.43 20.55 3.87
C ASP A 87 -12.13 20.08 5.30
N SER A 88 -11.38 20.90 6.04
CA SER A 88 -10.99 20.60 7.43
C SER A 88 -12.19 20.35 8.34
N GLN A 89 -13.32 21.04 8.14
CA GLN A 89 -14.51 20.85 8.98
C GLN A 89 -15.11 19.46 8.79
N ILE A 90 -15.09 18.96 7.54
CA ILE A 90 -15.53 17.59 7.25
C ILE A 90 -14.50 16.61 7.85
N LEU A 91 -13.21 16.78 7.57
CA LEU A 91 -12.13 15.90 8.03
C LEU A 91 -12.08 15.77 9.57
N ASP A 92 -12.35 16.84 10.30
CA ASP A 92 -12.40 16.84 11.77
C ASP A 92 -13.54 15.98 12.32
N SER A 93 -14.60 15.76 11.52
CA SER A 93 -15.74 14.92 11.90
C SER A 93 -15.57 13.42 11.57
N LEU A 94 -14.48 13.04 10.88
CA LEU A 94 -14.25 11.66 10.44
C LEU A 94 -13.41 10.86 11.45
N GLU A 95 -13.68 9.56 11.49
CA GLU A 95 -13.07 8.63 12.46
C GLU A 95 -11.59 8.36 12.17
N ALA A 96 -11.16 8.45 10.91
CA ALA A 96 -9.75 8.45 10.50
C ALA A 96 -9.55 9.38 9.30
N VAL A 97 -8.34 9.90 9.15
CA VAL A 97 -7.94 10.73 8.01
C VAL A 97 -6.54 10.35 7.56
N LEU A 98 -6.38 10.13 6.26
CA LEU A 98 -5.18 9.63 5.61
C LEU A 98 -4.76 10.65 4.55
N ASP A 99 -3.46 10.88 4.44
CA ASP A 99 -2.85 11.69 3.37
C ASP A 99 -3.38 13.13 3.20
N VAL A 100 -4.08 13.64 4.21
CA VAL A 100 -4.62 15.00 4.21
C VAL A 100 -4.77 15.52 5.63
N GLY A 101 -4.73 16.84 5.79
CA GLY A 101 -4.93 17.54 7.07
C GLY A 101 -3.64 17.95 7.77
N GLY A 102 -2.47 17.53 7.31
CA GLY A 102 -1.15 17.91 7.80
C GLY A 102 -0.82 17.40 9.19
N VAL A 103 -1.41 16.28 9.61
CA VAL A 103 -1.28 15.74 10.97
C VAL A 103 -0.99 14.23 10.94
N TYR A 104 0.08 13.84 11.64
CA TYR A 104 0.31 12.47 12.08
C TYR A 104 0.02 12.35 13.57
N ASP A 105 -1.05 11.63 13.91
CA ASP A 105 -1.45 11.32 15.28
C ASP A 105 -2.17 9.96 15.29
N PRO A 106 -1.45 8.87 15.62
CA PRO A 106 -2.02 7.52 15.68
C PRO A 106 -3.16 7.39 16.70
N SER A 107 -3.15 8.18 17.77
CA SER A 107 -4.18 8.14 18.82
C SER A 107 -5.52 8.69 18.34
N ARG A 108 -5.48 9.54 17.29
CA ARG A 108 -6.65 10.12 16.63
C ARG A 108 -6.84 9.58 15.21
N HIS A 109 -6.12 8.54 14.82
CA HIS A 109 -6.13 7.96 13.47
C HIS A 109 -5.93 9.00 12.37
N ARG A 110 -4.94 9.88 12.56
CA ARG A 110 -4.49 10.84 11.55
C ARG A 110 -3.15 10.35 10.99
N TYR A 111 -3.12 10.06 9.70
CA TYR A 111 -2.00 9.42 9.01
C TYR A 111 -1.58 10.24 7.79
N ASP A 112 -1.21 11.50 8.02
CA ASP A 112 -0.62 12.37 6.99
C ASP A 112 0.90 12.49 7.19
N HIS A 113 1.63 12.65 6.10
CA HIS A 113 3.09 12.73 6.04
C HIS A 113 3.61 14.07 5.45
N HIS A 114 2.69 14.93 4.97
CA HIS A 114 3.00 16.19 4.27
C HIS A 114 3.54 17.33 5.16
N GLN A 115 3.46 17.19 6.48
CA GLN A 115 3.89 18.21 7.43
C GLN A 115 5.40 18.47 7.36
N LYS A 116 5.76 19.75 7.48
CA LYS A 116 7.17 20.17 7.49
C LYS A 116 7.92 19.49 8.63
N GLY A 117 9.06 18.88 8.30
CA GLY A 117 9.89 18.18 9.29
C GLY A 117 9.38 16.79 9.66
N PHE A 118 8.40 16.23 8.93
CA PHE A 118 8.04 14.83 9.07
C PHE A 118 9.21 13.92 8.66
N ASN A 119 9.63 13.04 9.57
CA ASN A 119 10.77 12.12 9.38
C ASN A 119 10.47 10.74 10.00
N GLU A 120 9.19 10.38 10.15
CA GLU A 120 8.86 9.05 10.67
C GLU A 120 9.26 7.97 9.67
N VAL A 121 9.85 6.91 10.22
CA VAL A 121 10.26 5.72 9.50
C VAL A 121 9.58 4.49 10.11
N PHE A 122 9.56 3.37 9.40
CA PHE A 122 8.95 2.13 9.88
C PHE A 122 9.58 1.62 11.20
N GLY A 123 10.88 1.89 11.39
CA GLY A 123 11.69 1.30 12.45
C GLY A 123 12.40 0.05 11.95
N HIS A 124 12.81 -0.85 12.84
CA HIS A 124 13.38 -2.17 12.48
C HIS A 124 14.58 -2.15 11.51
N GLY A 125 15.32 -1.05 11.44
CA GLY A 125 16.48 -0.87 10.55
C GLY A 125 16.15 -0.23 9.18
N PHE A 126 14.88 0.06 8.90
CA PHE A 126 14.45 0.80 7.72
C PHE A 126 14.59 2.31 7.96
N ASN A 127 15.05 3.03 6.95
CA ASN A 127 15.30 4.48 7.01
C ASN A 127 14.43 5.28 6.03
N THR A 128 13.63 4.59 5.21
CA THR A 128 12.71 5.21 4.27
C THR A 128 11.62 5.96 5.04
N LYS A 129 11.43 7.23 4.70
CA LYS A 129 10.36 8.07 5.24
C LYS A 129 9.01 7.49 4.80
N LEU A 130 8.08 7.36 5.74
CA LEU A 130 6.76 6.79 5.46
C LEU A 130 5.86 7.73 4.66
N SER A 131 5.04 7.17 3.77
CA SER A 131 3.84 7.83 3.23
C SER A 131 2.59 7.42 4.03
N SER A 132 1.40 7.83 3.60
CA SER A 132 0.15 7.49 4.27
C SER A 132 -0.07 5.96 4.34
N ALA A 133 0.22 5.23 3.25
CA ALA A 133 0.18 3.76 3.24
C ALA A 133 1.12 3.15 4.30
N GLY A 134 2.37 3.60 4.35
CA GLY A 134 3.35 3.13 5.32
C GLY A 134 2.95 3.40 6.76
N LEU A 135 2.31 4.55 7.04
CA LEU A 135 1.79 4.87 8.36
C LEU A 135 0.64 3.94 8.75
N VAL A 136 -0.34 3.73 7.87
CA VAL A 136 -1.44 2.79 8.12
C VAL A 136 -0.88 1.38 8.34
N TYR A 137 0.04 0.93 7.47
CA TYR A 137 0.66 -0.38 7.60
C TYR A 137 1.46 -0.51 8.91
N LYS A 138 2.19 0.53 9.33
CA LYS A 138 2.94 0.53 10.60
C LYS A 138 2.06 0.28 11.82
N HIS A 139 0.83 0.80 11.81
CA HIS A 139 -0.08 0.68 12.96
C HIS A 139 -1.02 -0.52 12.89
N PHE A 140 -1.37 -0.98 11.69
CA PHE A 140 -2.39 -2.01 11.49
C PHE A 140 -1.91 -3.25 10.74
N GLY A 141 -0.68 -3.24 10.19
CA GLY A 141 -0.16 -4.33 9.36
C GLY A 141 -0.13 -5.67 10.09
N LYS A 142 0.25 -5.68 11.37
CA LYS A 142 0.21 -6.90 12.18
C LYS A 142 -1.21 -7.43 12.36
N GLU A 143 -2.18 -6.57 12.68
CA GLU A 143 -3.60 -6.96 12.80
C GLU A 143 -4.11 -7.61 11.51
N ILE A 144 -3.81 -6.98 10.37
CA ILE A 144 -4.22 -7.44 9.03
C ILE A 144 -3.63 -8.82 8.74
N ILE A 145 -2.32 -8.98 8.96
CA ILE A 145 -1.61 -10.25 8.72
C ILE A 145 -2.10 -11.34 9.66
N ALA A 146 -2.29 -11.03 10.94
CA ALA A 146 -2.75 -11.99 11.94
C ALA A 146 -4.12 -12.57 11.57
N LYS A 147 -5.04 -11.73 11.08
CA LYS A 147 -6.34 -12.17 10.57
C LYS A 147 -6.23 -13.08 9.36
N GLU A 148 -5.40 -12.71 8.39
CA GLU A 148 -5.24 -13.50 7.16
C GLU A 148 -4.61 -14.88 7.46
N LEU A 149 -3.60 -14.91 8.34
CA LEU A 149 -2.95 -16.16 8.76
C LEU A 149 -3.75 -16.96 9.80
N GLN A 150 -4.82 -16.37 10.36
CA GLN A 150 -5.59 -16.93 11.48
C GLN A 150 -4.72 -17.24 12.70
N LEU A 151 -3.79 -16.33 13.01
CA LEU A 151 -2.87 -16.40 14.15
C LEU A 151 -3.12 -15.25 15.13
N ASN A 152 -2.53 -15.36 16.32
CA ASN A 152 -2.48 -14.22 17.25
C ASN A 152 -1.55 -13.13 16.71
N GLU A 153 -1.86 -11.86 16.96
CA GLU A 153 -1.06 -10.72 16.49
C GLU A 153 0.39 -10.75 17.00
N GLU A 154 0.61 -11.29 18.20
CA GLU A 154 1.93 -11.45 18.81
C GLU A 154 2.69 -12.71 18.36
N HIS A 155 2.13 -13.48 17.41
CA HIS A 155 2.79 -14.67 16.89
C HIS A 155 4.07 -14.30 16.11
N GLU A 156 5.15 -15.08 16.27
CA GLU A 156 6.43 -14.76 15.65
C GLU A 156 6.34 -14.71 14.11
N ASP A 157 5.57 -15.61 13.50
CA ASP A 157 5.35 -15.60 12.04
C ASP A 157 4.61 -14.35 11.57
N VAL A 158 3.68 -13.80 12.35
CA VAL A 158 3.04 -12.51 12.03
C VAL A 158 4.09 -11.41 11.99
N HIS A 159 5.00 -11.38 12.98
CA HIS A 159 6.09 -10.42 12.99
C HIS A 159 7.05 -10.58 11.80
N ARG A 160 7.43 -11.82 11.45
CA ARG A 160 8.29 -12.11 10.30
C ARG A 160 7.65 -11.65 8.98
N VAL A 161 6.37 -11.95 8.78
CA VAL A 161 5.62 -11.55 7.58
C VAL A 161 5.42 -10.03 7.54
N TYR A 162 5.17 -9.39 8.69
CA TYR A 162 5.06 -7.94 8.80
C TYR A 162 6.33 -7.20 8.33
N LEU A 163 7.50 -7.69 8.73
CA LEU A 163 8.77 -7.12 8.25
C LEU A 163 9.04 -7.46 6.78
N ALA A 164 8.67 -8.68 6.33
CA ALA A 164 8.88 -9.11 4.96
C ALA A 164 8.05 -8.30 3.97
N ILE A 165 6.75 -8.15 4.22
CA ILE A 165 5.83 -7.38 3.37
C ILE A 165 6.22 -5.91 3.32
N TYR A 166 6.62 -5.31 4.45
CA TYR A 166 7.12 -3.93 4.41
C TYR A 166 8.30 -3.80 3.46
N LYS A 167 9.32 -4.65 3.64
CA LYS A 167 10.55 -4.63 2.84
C LYS A 167 10.32 -4.89 1.36
N SER A 168 9.45 -5.85 1.02
CA SER A 168 9.28 -6.29 -0.38
C SER A 168 8.21 -5.53 -1.13
N PHE A 169 7.34 -4.77 -0.45
CA PHE A 169 6.19 -4.13 -1.06
C PHE A 169 6.00 -2.68 -0.57
N VAL A 170 5.67 -2.48 0.70
CA VAL A 170 5.22 -1.15 1.20
C VAL A 170 6.33 -0.09 1.13
N GLU A 171 7.57 -0.45 1.44
CA GLU A 171 8.71 0.49 1.45
C GLU A 171 8.93 1.15 0.08
N ALA A 172 8.70 0.42 -1.02
CA ALA A 172 8.85 0.99 -2.36
C ALA A 172 7.78 2.06 -2.64
N LEU A 173 6.55 1.87 -2.13
CA LEU A 173 5.47 2.86 -2.26
C LEU A 173 5.78 4.10 -1.42
N ASP A 174 6.24 3.92 -0.17
CA ASP A 174 6.70 5.00 0.71
C ASP A 174 7.80 5.83 0.04
N ALA A 175 8.80 5.16 -0.54
CA ALA A 175 9.92 5.81 -1.21
C ALA A 175 9.48 6.61 -2.44
N ILE A 176 8.66 6.01 -3.32
CA ILE A 176 8.17 6.67 -4.55
C ILE A 176 7.38 7.93 -4.21
N ASP A 177 6.49 7.83 -3.24
CA ASP A 177 5.62 8.94 -2.83
C ASP A 177 6.40 10.10 -2.19
N ASN A 178 7.42 9.79 -1.39
CA ASN A 178 8.32 10.78 -0.82
C ASN A 178 9.43 11.26 -1.80
N GLY A 179 9.43 10.81 -3.06
CA GLY A 179 10.41 11.19 -4.07
C GLY A 179 11.84 10.68 -3.78
N ILE A 180 11.97 9.57 -3.06
CA ILE A 180 13.24 8.95 -2.68
C ILE A 180 13.70 8.02 -3.82
N ASN A 181 14.93 8.22 -4.27
CA ASN A 181 15.54 7.34 -5.27
C ASN A 181 15.94 6.00 -4.65
N GLN A 182 15.87 4.92 -5.44
CA GLN A 182 16.28 3.58 -5.01
C GLN A 182 17.78 3.49 -4.65
N TYR A 183 18.59 4.39 -5.22
CA TYR A 183 20.04 4.47 -4.99
C TYR A 183 20.44 5.93 -4.84
N ASP A 184 21.40 6.21 -3.95
CA ASP A 184 22.06 7.50 -3.87
C ASP A 184 22.98 7.67 -5.09
N THR A 185 22.55 8.42 -6.09
CA THR A 185 23.28 8.61 -7.34
C THR A 185 22.95 9.94 -8.01
N GLU A 186 23.98 10.58 -8.58
CA GLU A 186 23.86 11.77 -9.45
C GLU A 186 23.67 11.40 -10.92
N GLN A 187 23.74 10.10 -11.26
CA GLN A 187 23.59 9.63 -12.64
C GLN A 187 22.13 9.61 -13.05
N THR A 188 21.85 10.07 -14.27
CA THR A 188 20.52 9.90 -14.89
C THR A 188 20.24 8.43 -15.18
N PRO A 189 19.01 7.92 -14.94
CA PRO A 189 18.67 6.55 -15.23
C PRO A 189 18.77 6.27 -16.74
N LYS A 190 19.26 5.08 -17.10
CA LYS A 190 19.40 4.68 -18.52
C LYS A 190 18.07 4.47 -19.23
N TYR A 191 17.00 4.22 -18.47
CA TYR A 191 15.63 4.09 -18.94
C TYR A 191 14.68 4.47 -17.80
N VAL A 192 13.46 4.89 -18.16
CA VAL A 192 12.38 5.15 -17.20
C VAL A 192 11.49 3.90 -17.13
N ASN A 193 11.18 3.44 -15.92
CA ASN A 193 10.29 2.31 -15.70
C ASN A 193 8.99 2.77 -15.03
N ASN A 194 7.88 2.73 -15.78
CA ASN A 194 6.54 3.08 -15.29
C ASN A 194 5.60 1.85 -15.20
N THR A 195 6.16 0.65 -15.06
CA THR A 195 5.38 -0.59 -14.91
C THR A 195 4.98 -0.88 -13.46
N HIS A 196 5.58 -0.20 -12.49
CA HIS A 196 5.31 -0.38 -11.06
C HIS A 196 3.89 0.05 -10.67
N LEU A 197 3.44 -0.42 -9.49
CA LEU A 197 2.10 -0.20 -8.98
C LEU A 197 1.73 1.29 -8.91
N SER A 198 2.61 2.16 -8.41
CA SER A 198 2.28 3.59 -8.32
C SER A 198 2.01 4.24 -9.68
N SER A 199 2.75 3.87 -10.73
CA SER A 199 2.43 4.33 -12.09
C SER A 199 1.12 3.74 -12.62
N ARG A 200 0.79 2.48 -12.27
CA ARG A 200 -0.48 1.85 -12.68
C ARG A 200 -1.68 2.52 -12.03
N VAL A 201 -1.59 2.83 -10.73
CA VAL A 201 -2.60 3.62 -10.01
C VAL A 201 -2.70 5.01 -10.61
N GLY A 202 -1.57 5.68 -10.86
CA GLY A 202 -1.57 7.01 -11.47
C GLY A 202 -2.30 7.09 -12.81
N ARG A 203 -2.26 6.02 -13.63
CA ARG A 203 -3.00 5.93 -14.91
C ARG A 203 -4.52 5.83 -14.76
N LEU A 204 -5.04 5.58 -13.56
CA LEU A 204 -6.47 5.58 -13.31
C LEU A 204 -7.01 6.98 -13.02
N ASN A 205 -6.15 7.98 -12.77
CA ASN A 205 -6.59 9.36 -12.63
C ASN A 205 -7.33 9.82 -13.88
N PRO A 206 -8.44 10.56 -13.74
CA PRO A 206 -9.10 11.20 -14.88
C PRO A 206 -8.12 12.05 -15.69
N ASP A 207 -8.20 11.96 -17.02
CA ASP A 207 -7.43 12.83 -17.91
C ASP A 207 -7.91 14.27 -17.74
N TRP A 208 -6.99 15.23 -17.68
CA TRP A 208 -7.32 16.66 -17.55
C TRP A 208 -8.07 17.21 -18.77
N THR A 209 -8.00 16.53 -19.91
CA THR A 209 -8.76 16.85 -21.14
C THR A 209 -10.15 16.25 -21.16
N ASP A 210 -10.48 15.38 -20.20
CA ASP A 210 -11.79 14.73 -20.16
C ASP A 210 -12.89 15.77 -19.86
N PRO A 211 -13.96 15.84 -20.65
CA PRO A 211 -15.04 16.79 -20.41
C PRO A 211 -15.81 16.53 -19.11
N ASP A 212 -15.78 15.29 -18.62
CA ASP A 212 -16.39 14.91 -17.34
C ASP A 212 -15.32 14.86 -16.25
N GLN A 213 -15.28 15.93 -15.46
CA GLN A 213 -14.46 16.11 -14.26
C GLN A 213 -15.32 16.02 -12.98
N SER A 214 -16.42 15.27 -13.03
CA SER A 214 -17.34 15.16 -11.89
C SER A 214 -16.69 14.43 -10.69
N PRO A 215 -17.03 14.82 -9.45
CA PRO A 215 -16.61 14.09 -8.26
C PRO A 215 -16.99 12.60 -8.29
N GLU A 216 -18.13 12.26 -8.90
CA GLU A 216 -18.61 10.88 -9.04
C GLU A 216 -17.63 10.03 -9.85
N LYS A 217 -17.17 10.54 -11.00
CA LYS A 217 -16.19 9.86 -11.84
C LYS A 217 -14.82 9.75 -11.19
N GLU A 218 -14.37 10.83 -10.55
CA GLU A 218 -13.12 10.84 -9.81
C GLU A 218 -13.14 9.80 -8.66
N ASN A 219 -14.25 9.72 -7.91
CA ASN A 219 -14.43 8.74 -6.84
C ASN A 219 -14.51 7.31 -7.39
N ALA A 220 -15.18 7.08 -8.52
CA ALA A 220 -15.20 5.77 -9.17
C ALA A 220 -13.80 5.33 -9.62
N ALA A 221 -13.00 6.25 -10.17
CA ALA A 221 -11.61 5.99 -10.53
C ALA A 221 -10.76 5.66 -9.30
N PHE A 222 -10.94 6.39 -8.20
CA PHE A 222 -10.25 6.10 -6.95
C PHE A 222 -10.61 4.74 -6.36
N GLN A 223 -11.88 4.32 -6.44
CA GLN A 223 -12.29 2.97 -6.04
C GLN A 223 -11.57 1.89 -6.85
N GLN A 224 -11.37 2.12 -8.16
CA GLN A 224 -10.57 1.20 -9.00
C GLN A 224 -9.09 1.20 -8.58
N ALA A 225 -8.52 2.35 -8.20
CA ALA A 225 -7.17 2.45 -7.68
C ALA A 225 -6.99 1.69 -6.36
N MET A 226 -7.94 1.85 -5.43
CA MET A 226 -7.96 1.07 -4.18
C MET A 226 -8.04 -0.43 -4.46
N ALA A 227 -8.91 -0.86 -5.39
CA ALA A 227 -9.04 -2.26 -5.75
C ALA A 227 -7.76 -2.82 -6.37
N LEU A 228 -7.12 -2.07 -7.26
CA LEU A 228 -5.86 -2.43 -7.90
C LEU A 228 -4.74 -2.59 -6.86
N ALA A 229 -4.48 -1.55 -6.06
CA ALA A 229 -3.42 -1.57 -5.05
C ALA A 229 -3.66 -2.63 -3.98
N GLY A 230 -4.92 -2.76 -3.55
CA GLY A 230 -5.32 -3.76 -2.57
C GLY A 230 -5.20 -5.20 -3.07
N SER A 231 -5.60 -5.48 -4.31
CA SER A 231 -5.44 -6.82 -4.88
C SER A 231 -3.97 -7.24 -4.98
N GLU A 232 -3.09 -6.29 -5.34
CA GLU A 232 -1.66 -6.58 -5.41
C GLU A 232 -1.09 -6.86 -4.03
N PHE A 233 -1.46 -6.07 -3.01
CA PHE A 233 -1.06 -6.33 -1.62
C PHE A 233 -1.49 -7.71 -1.12
N MET A 234 -2.70 -8.16 -1.46
CA MET A 234 -3.20 -9.48 -1.02
C MET A 234 -2.54 -10.66 -1.74
N GLU A 235 -1.79 -10.42 -2.82
CA GLU A 235 -1.06 -11.44 -3.58
C GLU A 235 0.43 -11.54 -3.23
N VAL A 236 0.96 -10.59 -2.43
CA VAL A 236 2.36 -10.56 -1.94
C VAL A 236 2.57 -11.65 -0.88
#